data_AF-A0A382VDL6-F1
#
_entry.id   AF-A0A382VDL6-F1
#
_cell.length_a   1.000
_cell.length_b   1.000
_cell.length_c   1.000
_cell.angle_alpha   90.00
_cell.angle_beta   90.00
_cell.angle_gamma   90.00
#
_symmetry.space_group_name_H-M   'P 1'
#
loop_
_entity.id
_entity.type
_entity.pdbx_description
1 polymer ?
#
loop_
_entity_poly.entity_id
_entity_poly.type
_entity_poly.pdbx_seq_one_letter_code
_entity_poly.pdbx_strand_id
1 'polypeptide(L)'
;MGLKKIYWILISLICLFLIINTAVAKNIKNSAVIFMYHKFDVPKYPSTNITLEQFESHLNEISLPNYNVLSLNYIVDTIINDGELPNNTIGISVDDADKSFFKVGWPKFKEKGLPVTLFINTST
;
A
#
# COMPACT_ATOMS: atom_id res chain seq x y z
N MET A 1 1.14 58.75 -16.26
CA MET A 1 1.89 57.53 -16.64
C MET A 1 1.52 57.17 -18.07
N GLY A 2 2.47 56.98 -18.99
CA GLY A 2 2.16 56.79 -20.41
C GLY A 2 1.47 55.45 -20.72
N LEU A 3 0.63 55.42 -21.75
CA LEU A 3 -0.18 54.25 -22.15
C LEU A 3 0.66 52.97 -22.34
N LYS A 4 1.90 53.11 -22.87
CA LYS A 4 2.85 52.00 -22.99
C LYS A 4 3.25 51.39 -21.64
N LYS A 5 3.45 52.21 -20.59
CA LYS A 5 3.79 51.72 -19.24
C LYS A 5 2.64 50.89 -18.65
N ILE A 6 1.40 51.30 -18.88
CA ILE A 6 0.21 50.56 -18.42
C ILE A 6 0.11 49.20 -19.11
N TYR A 7 0.39 49.14 -20.42
CA TYR A 7 0.39 47.90 -21.18
C TYR A 7 1.41 46.86 -20.67
N TRP A 8 2.64 47.32 -20.35
CA TRP A 8 3.67 46.45 -19.78
C TRP A 8 3.34 45.96 -18.37
N ILE A 9 2.70 46.80 -17.55
CA ILE A 9 2.22 46.40 -16.21
C ILE A 9 1.14 45.32 -16.32
N LEU A 10 0.18 45.48 -17.25
CA LEU A 10 -0.87 44.48 -17.49
C LEU A 10 -0.30 43.14 -17.96
N ILE A 11 0.66 43.16 -18.90
CA ILE A 11 1.34 41.94 -19.35
C ILE A 11 2.07 41.26 -18.19
N SER A 12 2.81 42.03 -17.38
CA SER A 12 3.52 41.50 -16.22
C SER A 12 2.58 40.88 -15.19
N LEU A 13 1.41 41.48 -14.97
CA LEU A 13 0.38 40.95 -14.06
C LEU A 13 -0.26 39.67 -14.61
N ILE A 14 -0.51 39.59 -15.91
CA ILE A 14 -1.03 38.38 -16.57
C ILE A 14 -0.01 37.24 -16.51
N CYS A 15 1.26 37.52 -16.81
CA CYS A 15 2.33 36.52 -16.69
C CYS A 15 2.49 36.03 -15.25
N LEU A 16 2.44 36.94 -14.27
CA LEU A 16 2.49 36.58 -12.86
C LEU A 16 1.29 35.70 -12.45
N PHE A 17 0.09 36.05 -12.89
CA PHE A 17 -1.12 35.26 -12.65
C PHE A 17 -1.05 33.85 -13.26
N LEU A 18 -0.47 33.72 -14.45
CA LEU A 18 -0.27 32.41 -15.10
C LEU A 18 0.75 31.53 -14.36
N ILE A 19 1.77 32.13 -13.74
CA ILE A 19 2.77 31.39 -12.95
C ILE A 19 2.16 30.88 -11.63
N ILE A 20 1.31 31.68 -10.97
CA ILE A 20 0.72 31.34 -9.66
C ILE A 20 -0.29 30.18 -9.76
N ASN A 21 -0.93 29.97 -10.92
CA ASN A 21 -1.98 28.95 -11.10
C ASN A 21 -1.46 27.54 -11.43
N THR A 22 -0.15 27.28 -11.35
CA THR A 22 0.41 25.94 -11.64
C THR A 22 0.40 24.97 -10.45
N ALA A 23 -0.25 25.34 -9.33
CA ALA A 23 -0.52 24.42 -8.24
C ALA A 23 -1.61 23.40 -8.62
N VAL A 24 -1.27 22.46 -9.51
CA VAL A 24 -2.06 21.26 -9.72
C VAL A 24 -1.89 20.39 -8.48
N ALA A 25 -2.94 20.25 -7.69
CA ALA A 25 -2.98 19.25 -6.63
C ALA A 25 -2.84 17.87 -7.28
N LYS A 26 -1.62 17.32 -7.31
CA LYS A 26 -1.37 15.95 -7.74
C LYS A 26 -2.05 15.07 -6.69
N ASN A 27 -3.22 14.54 -7.04
CA ASN A 27 -4.01 13.66 -6.18
C ASN A 27 -3.34 12.27 -6.19
N ILE A 28 -2.11 12.20 -5.67
CA ILE A 28 -1.36 10.97 -5.53
C ILE A 28 -2.09 10.18 -4.45
N LYS A 29 -2.72 9.07 -4.83
CA LYS A 29 -3.17 8.06 -3.87
C LYS A 29 -1.93 7.37 -3.31
N ASN A 30 -1.23 8.05 -2.40
CA ASN A 30 -0.11 7.49 -1.67
C ASN A 30 -0.65 6.58 -0.57
N SER A 31 -1.03 5.36 -0.96
CA SER A 31 -1.77 4.45 -0.10
C SER A 31 -1.39 3.01 -0.38
N ALA A 32 -1.46 2.18 0.66
CA ALA A 32 -1.34 0.74 0.57
C ALA A 32 -2.61 0.07 1.12
N VAL A 33 -2.92 -1.14 0.62
CA VAL A 33 -3.93 -2.03 1.21
C VAL A 33 -3.23 -3.09 2.02
N ILE A 34 -3.66 -3.31 3.26
CA ILE A 34 -3.08 -4.34 4.13
C ILE A 34 -4.06 -5.52 4.22
N PHE A 35 -3.63 -6.70 3.76
CA PHE A 35 -4.34 -7.95 3.98
C PHE A 35 -3.85 -8.61 5.26
N MET A 36 -4.76 -8.81 6.20
CA MET A 36 -4.48 -9.43 7.48
C MET A 36 -5.14 -10.82 7.52
N TYR A 37 -4.36 -11.83 7.89
CA TYR A 37 -4.83 -13.21 8.12
C TYR A 37 -4.72 -13.57 9.60
N HIS A 38 -5.41 -14.63 10.01
CA HIS A 38 -5.26 -15.23 11.34
C HIS A 38 -4.90 -16.72 11.22
N LYS A 39 -5.84 -17.55 10.73
CA LYS A 39 -5.66 -19.00 10.60
C LYS A 39 -5.78 -19.48 9.16
N PHE A 40 -5.09 -20.57 8.85
CA PHE A 40 -5.02 -21.17 7.52
C PHE A 40 -5.54 -22.62 7.58
N ASP A 41 -6.66 -22.88 6.92
CA ASP A 41 -7.28 -24.22 6.84
C ASP A 41 -7.61 -24.85 8.22
N VAL A 42 -8.23 -24.06 9.09
CA VAL A 42 -8.75 -24.45 10.40
C VAL A 42 -10.27 -24.21 10.46
N PRO A 43 -11.09 -25.10 9.86
CA PRO A 43 -12.55 -24.92 9.76
C PRO A 43 -13.28 -24.77 11.09
N LYS A 44 -12.65 -25.19 12.20
CA LYS A 44 -13.17 -25.02 13.57
C LYS A 44 -13.42 -23.54 13.94
N TYR A 45 -12.70 -22.59 13.32
CA TYR A 45 -12.78 -21.16 13.62
C TYR A 45 -13.10 -20.33 12.36
N PRO A 46 -14.31 -20.48 11.78
CA PRO A 46 -14.61 -19.99 10.43
C PRO A 46 -14.53 -18.46 10.27
N SER A 47 -14.77 -17.68 11.32
CA SER A 47 -14.71 -16.21 11.26
C SER A 47 -13.29 -15.66 11.16
N THR A 48 -12.28 -16.43 11.58
CA THR A 48 -10.86 -16.03 11.57
C THR A 48 -10.02 -17.02 10.77
N ASN A 49 -10.63 -17.71 9.81
CA ASN A 49 -9.99 -18.74 9.02
C ASN A 49 -10.18 -18.49 7.53
N ILE A 50 -9.10 -18.63 6.77
CA ILE A 50 -9.17 -18.74 5.32
C ILE A 50 -9.07 -20.21 4.90
N THR A 51 -9.90 -20.65 3.93
CA THR A 51 -9.73 -22.00 3.36
C THR A 51 -8.46 -22.07 2.52
N LEU A 52 -7.92 -23.27 2.32
CA LEU A 52 -6.75 -23.42 1.46
C LEU A 52 -7.02 -22.92 0.03
N GLU A 53 -8.21 -23.22 -0.53
CA GLU A 53 -8.61 -22.77 -1.86
C GLU A 53 -8.68 -21.24 -1.97
N GLN A 54 -9.30 -20.57 -1.00
CA GLN A 54 -9.35 -19.11 -0.96
C GLN A 54 -7.95 -18.51 -0.83
N PHE A 55 -7.10 -19.11 0.00
CA PHE A 55 -5.74 -18.63 0.20
C PHE A 55 -4.91 -18.74 -1.09
N GLU A 56 -4.98 -19.87 -1.80
CA GLU A 56 -4.33 -20.03 -3.10
C GLU A 56 -4.83 -19.02 -4.13
N SER A 57 -6.14 -18.78 -4.17
CA SER A 57 -6.74 -17.77 -5.04
C SER A 57 -6.18 -16.37 -4.74
N HIS A 58 -6.13 -15.98 -3.46
CA HIS A 58 -5.54 -14.72 -3.05
C HIS A 58 -4.07 -14.61 -3.44
N LEU A 59 -3.27 -15.65 -3.19
CA LEU A 59 -1.85 -15.67 -3.54
C LEU A 59 -1.63 -15.54 -5.05
N ASN A 60 -2.49 -16.14 -5.87
CA ASN A 60 -2.40 -16.03 -7.32
C ASN A 60 -2.77 -14.63 -7.80
N GLU A 61 -3.81 -14.02 -7.24
CA GLU A 61 -4.22 -12.65 -7.58
C GLU A 61 -3.13 -11.63 -7.22
N ILE A 62 -2.66 -11.62 -5.97
CA ILE A 62 -1.68 -10.62 -5.52
C ILE A 62 -0.28 -10.81 -6.11
N SER A 63 -0.02 -11.94 -6.76
CA SER A 63 1.23 -12.19 -7.51
C SER A 63 1.18 -11.64 -8.94
N LEU A 64 0.04 -11.10 -9.39
CA LEU A 64 -0.06 -10.51 -10.72
C LEU A 64 0.79 -9.23 -10.85
N PRO A 65 1.31 -8.91 -12.04
CA PRO A 65 2.26 -7.79 -12.23
C PRO A 65 1.72 -6.40 -11.90
N ASN A 66 0.41 -6.23 -11.75
CA ASN A 66 -0.22 -4.96 -11.40
C ASN A 66 -0.16 -4.64 -9.91
N TYR A 67 0.27 -5.57 -9.05
CA TYR A 67 0.40 -5.38 -7.61
C TYR A 67 1.86 -5.24 -7.19
N ASN A 68 2.08 -4.40 -6.17
CA ASN A 68 3.39 -4.24 -5.55
C ASN A 68 3.31 -4.75 -4.10
N VAL A 69 3.62 -6.03 -3.88
CA VAL A 69 3.63 -6.60 -2.52
C VAL A 69 4.94 -6.22 -1.84
N LEU A 70 4.85 -5.37 -0.81
CA LEU A 70 6.00 -4.81 -0.11
C LEU A 70 5.94 -5.14 1.38
N SER A 71 7.09 -5.13 2.05
CA SER A 71 7.12 -5.37 3.49
C SER A 71 6.39 -4.24 4.23
N LEU A 72 5.68 -4.59 5.31
CA LEU A 72 4.93 -3.60 6.07
C LEU A 72 5.86 -2.50 6.63
N ASN A 73 7.10 -2.85 6.98
CA ASN A 73 8.11 -1.89 7.42
C ASN A 73 8.45 -0.88 6.31
N TYR A 74 8.70 -1.34 5.08
CA TYR A 74 8.95 -0.44 3.95
C TYR A 74 7.75 0.49 3.69
N ILE A 75 6.53 -0.04 3.75
CA ILE A 75 5.31 0.74 3.53
C ILE A 75 5.19 1.85 4.57
N VAL A 76 5.34 1.52 5.86
CA VAL A 76 5.23 2.47 6.97
C VAL A 76 6.35 3.51 6.89
N ASP A 77 7.59 3.09 6.68
CA ASP A 77 8.74 3.99 6.55
C ASP A 77 8.56 4.96 5.37
N THR A 78 8.05 4.47 4.23
CA THR A 78 7.81 5.31 3.06
C THR A 78 6.77 6.39 3.38
N ILE A 79 5.67 6.03 4.04
CA ILE A 79 4.61 6.98 4.38
C ILE A 79 5.10 8.02 5.41
N ILE A 80 5.81 7.60 6.46
CA ILE A 80 6.27 8.50 7.54
C ILE A 80 7.32 9.50 7.02
N ASN A 81 8.10 9.13 6.01
CA ASN A 81 9.12 9.98 5.41
C ASN A 81 8.61 10.74 4.16
N ASP A 82 7.30 10.92 4.00
CA ASP A 82 6.67 11.61 2.87
C ASP A 82 7.10 11.07 1.48
N GLY A 83 7.49 9.80 1.40
CA GLY A 83 7.84 9.12 0.16
C GLY A 83 6.60 8.68 -0.64
N GLU A 84 6.78 8.47 -1.95
CA GLU A 84 5.72 7.95 -2.83
C GLU A 84 5.77 6.41 -2.90
N LEU A 85 4.66 5.75 -2.55
CA LEU A 85 4.49 4.31 -2.76
C LEU A 85 4.19 3.98 -4.22
N PRO A 86 4.61 2.81 -4.71
CA PRO A 86 4.14 2.28 -5.98
C PRO A 86 2.61 2.15 -6.03
N ASN A 87 2.02 2.27 -7.22
CA ASN A 87 0.60 2.01 -7.40
C ASN A 87 0.23 0.59 -6.96
N ASN A 88 -0.98 0.41 -6.44
CA ASN A 88 -1.49 -0.90 -5.99
C ASN A 88 -0.55 -1.60 -4.99
N THR A 89 0.04 -0.83 -4.07
CA THR A 89 0.88 -1.39 -3.01
C THR A 89 0.03 -2.23 -2.05
N ILE A 90 0.52 -3.44 -1.75
CA ILE A 90 -0.09 -4.37 -0.81
C ILE A 90 0.92 -4.70 0.30
N GLY A 91 0.47 -4.68 1.54
CA GLY A 91 1.17 -5.29 2.67
C GLY A 91 0.42 -6.52 3.18
N ILE A 92 1.14 -7.47 3.77
CA ILE A 92 0.56 -8.69 4.33
C ILE A 92 0.95 -8.83 5.80
N SER A 93 -0.05 -9.03 6.66
CA SER A 93 0.15 -9.38 8.06
C SER A 93 -0.55 -10.69 8.43
N VAL A 94 -0.02 -11.35 9.45
CA VAL A 94 -0.64 -12.51 10.09
C VAL A 94 -0.63 -12.26 11.59
N ASP A 95 -1.81 -12.35 12.20
CA ASP A 95 -2.00 -12.08 13.62
C ASP A 95 -2.06 -13.40 14.41
N ASP A 96 -1.93 -13.30 15.74
CA ASP A 96 -1.95 -14.39 16.74
C ASP A 96 -0.83 -15.43 16.67
N ALA A 97 -0.08 -15.52 15.56
CA ALA A 97 0.91 -16.56 15.32
C ALA A 97 0.38 -17.99 15.51
N ASP A 98 -0.86 -18.23 15.05
CA ASP A 98 -1.45 -19.56 15.07
C ASP A 98 -0.54 -20.58 14.33
N LYS A 99 -0.48 -21.81 14.84
CA LYS A 99 0.35 -22.89 14.30
C LYS A 99 0.07 -23.17 12.81
N SER A 100 -1.15 -22.90 12.34
CA SER A 100 -1.52 -23.01 10.93
C SER A 100 -0.71 -22.08 10.02
N PHE A 101 -0.28 -20.91 10.50
CA PHE A 101 0.63 -20.05 9.73
C PHE A 101 1.93 -20.78 9.46
N PHE A 102 2.61 -21.29 10.48
CA PHE A 102 3.89 -21.98 10.30
C PHE A 102 3.77 -23.23 9.40
N LYS A 103 2.68 -23.98 9.54
CA LYS A 103 2.48 -25.25 8.80
C LYS A 103 1.97 -25.08 7.37
N VAL A 104 1.12 -24.10 7.12
CA VAL A 104 0.36 -23.97 5.87
C VAL A 104 0.65 -22.63 5.19
N GLY A 105 0.50 -21.51 5.93
CA GLY A 105 0.66 -20.17 5.37
C GLY A 105 2.09 -19.85 4.93
N TRP A 106 3.05 -19.96 5.84
CA TRP A 106 4.44 -19.56 5.66
C TRP A 106 5.14 -20.26 4.48
N PRO A 107 5.04 -21.59 4.28
CA PRO A 107 5.65 -22.24 3.13
C PRO A 107 5.21 -21.63 1.79
N LYS A 108 3.93 -21.25 1.66
CA LYS A 108 3.35 -20.71 0.41
C LYS A 108 3.76 -19.27 0.15
N PHE A 109 3.78 -18.43 1.19
CA PHE A 109 4.34 -17.08 1.08
C PHE A 109 5.83 -17.13 0.69
N LYS A 110 6.59 -18.02 1.34
CA LYS A 110 8.03 -18.20 1.07
C LYS A 110 8.29 -18.67 -0.36
N GLU A 111 7.51 -19.63 -0.86
CA GLU A 111 7.62 -20.13 -2.24
C GLU A 111 7.42 -19.01 -3.27
N LYS A 112 6.45 -18.11 -3.04
CA LYS A 112 6.18 -16.97 -3.91
C LYS A 112 7.05 -15.74 -3.64
N GLY A 113 7.96 -15.79 -2.67
CA GLY A 113 8.81 -14.67 -2.29
C GLY A 113 8.05 -13.46 -1.73
N LEU A 114 6.86 -13.67 -1.16
CA LEU A 114 6.00 -12.60 -0.67
C LEU A 114 6.39 -12.20 0.77
N PRO A 115 6.65 -10.91 1.04
CA PRO A 115 6.94 -10.44 2.39
C PRO A 115 5.71 -10.51 3.28
N VAL A 116 5.88 -10.97 4.52
CA VAL A 116 4.81 -11.08 5.53
C VAL A 116 5.31 -10.60 6.87
N THR A 117 4.47 -9.86 7.60
CA THR A 117 4.72 -9.49 9.00
C THR A 117 3.91 -10.40 9.91
N LEU A 118 4.57 -11.10 10.83
CA LEU A 118 3.91 -11.94 11.83
C LEU A 118 3.81 -11.16 13.15
N PHE A 119 2.59 -10.88 13.60
CA PHE A 119 2.34 -10.36 14.94
C PHE A 119 2.10 -11.51 15.91
N ILE A 120 3.00 -11.62 16.89
CA ILE A 120 3.01 -12.72 17.85
C ILE A 120 2.32 -12.26 19.13
N ASN A 121 1.28 -12.98 19.55
CA ASN A 121 0.72 -12.83 20.88
C ASN A 121 1.66 -13.53 21.90
N THR A 122 2.24 -12.75 22.79
CA THR A 122 3.19 -13.24 23.82
C THR A 122 2.52 -13.60 25.14
N SER A 123 1.20 -13.45 25.24
CA SER A 123 0.42 -13.79 26.43
C SER A 123 0.37 -15.31 26.59
N THR A 124 0.80 -15.80 27.76
CA THR A 124 0.76 -17.20 28.17
C THR A 124 -0.51 -17.55 28.91
#